data_AF-A0A7C5SUY1-F1
#
_entry.id   AF-A0A7C5SUY1-F1
#
_cell.length_a   1.000
_cell.length_b   1.000
_cell.length_c   1.000
_cell.angle_alpha   90.00
_cell.angle_beta   90.00
_cell.angle_gamma   90.00
#
_symmetry.space_group_name_H-M   'P 1'
#
loop_
_entity.id
_entity.type
_entity.pdbx_description
1 polymer ?
#
loop_
_entity_poly.entity_id
_entity_poly.type
_entity_poly.pdbx_seq_one_letter_code
_entity_poly.pdbx_strand_id
1 'polypeptide(L)'
;MEVAKLLKKEIKSYFETLEETFSHTGGKDFLVKHTKKIDTILKLVYQVALRSMFGDYLPMKNSIPVGLVALGSYGREQLCVYSDIDLMIVYREIPGYNVKELIEKILYILWDTGLKLGHRVHTVEELYDVSKTDITIKTALIESRFIEGSHFIWTHTQNAIERIRHDHVERFIREKLEEQAQKHQKYPLTMEPNLKEGVGGFRDANLVFWIGKVRFHVNTIKDLPENIVEEKEYRPFRIALEFLFRVRSALHLAAHKKEDKLRLDLLPSVAKLLGYEESQQGHMKFAKKVTESLKIIRLYSTIWLERLTYEYMDPPSNKRFIYPKGKDFNGMLKHMCKEAQTPFRAHPTFLRALIDAPRPERPDKALYRTIGEIFYQPYAYSILSTLSYARLLRYTIPPIKKVVDLPQFDGYHQYAVDIHSLRCVYHLEHIADASIERLYQALSKDEKAMLKLVTFLHDAGKGRKRDHHYVGASLFKIFAQKLNMQPQLIEAGERLIQYHTLMSNVAQREDLYSEKIIFGFASHFPSKKLLDMIYILSYADMNGVGSDIYNSFSAKLLRTLYKHSLEVLGRTAMLDEAAKRAKKEQALKRHPEFKALKRSQQNK
;
A
#
# COMPACT_ATOMS: atom_id res chain seq x y z
N MET A 1 5.75 -14.37 44.82
CA MET A 1 4.34 -14.34 44.38
C MET A 1 3.67 -12.96 44.59
N GLU A 2 3.89 -12.26 45.70
CA GLU A 2 3.31 -10.90 45.92
C GLU A 2 3.85 -9.82 44.97
N VAL A 3 5.16 -9.82 44.70
CA VAL A 3 5.79 -8.85 43.79
C VAL A 3 5.27 -8.98 42.36
N ALA A 4 5.05 -10.20 41.86
CA ALA A 4 4.47 -10.42 40.54
C ALA A 4 3.03 -9.90 40.45
N LYS A 5 2.22 -10.06 41.52
CA LYS A 5 0.87 -9.48 41.61
C LYS A 5 0.90 -7.95 41.60
N LEU A 6 1.86 -7.33 42.30
CA LEU A 6 2.04 -5.88 42.31
C LEU A 6 2.44 -5.36 40.92
N LEU A 7 3.42 -6.00 40.27
CA LEU A 7 3.85 -5.67 38.90
C LEU A 7 2.70 -5.81 37.91
N LYS A 8 1.91 -6.89 38.02
CA LYS A 8 0.71 -7.10 37.18
C LYS A 8 -0.31 -5.97 37.35
N LYS A 9 -0.53 -5.50 38.59
CA LYS A 9 -1.41 -4.36 38.87
C LYS A 9 -0.87 -3.06 38.27
N GLU A 10 0.44 -2.80 38.41
CA GLU A 10 1.09 -1.62 37.85
C GLU A 10 1.05 -1.63 36.32
N ILE A 11 1.30 -2.78 35.68
CA ILE A 11 1.20 -2.95 34.23
C ILE A 11 -0.23 -2.69 33.78
N LYS A 12 -1.23 -3.25 34.47
CA LYS A 12 -2.64 -3.00 34.13
C LYS A 12 -2.97 -1.51 34.20
N SER A 13 -2.59 -0.84 35.30
CA SER A 13 -2.80 0.61 35.47
C SER A 13 -2.07 1.42 34.39
N TYR A 14 -0.85 1.05 34.01
CA TYR A 14 -0.15 1.68 32.90
C TYR A 14 -0.88 1.50 31.57
N PHE A 15 -1.41 0.31 31.29
CA PHE A 15 -2.16 0.05 30.06
C PHE A 15 -3.44 0.89 29.97
N GLU A 16 -4.08 1.19 31.10
CA GLU A 16 -5.24 2.09 31.18
C GLU A 16 -4.89 3.55 30.80
N THR A 17 -3.63 3.98 30.97
CA THR A 17 -3.15 5.33 30.61
C THR A 17 -2.67 5.47 29.15
N LEU A 18 -2.69 4.39 28.35
CA LEU A 18 -2.07 4.39 27.03
C LEU A 18 -2.76 5.31 26.02
N GLU A 19 -4.09 5.40 26.05
CA GLU A 19 -4.83 6.27 25.12
C GLU A 19 -4.56 7.75 25.39
N GLU A 20 -4.55 8.14 26.67
CA GLU A 20 -4.16 9.48 27.11
C GLU A 20 -2.70 9.78 26.73
N THR A 21 -1.79 8.84 26.99
CA THR A 21 -0.38 9.00 26.60
C THR A 21 -0.24 9.14 25.08
N PHE A 22 -1.04 8.40 24.30
CA PHE A 22 -1.02 8.45 22.84
C PHE A 22 -1.51 9.80 22.29
N SER A 23 -2.55 10.38 22.90
CA SER A 23 -3.12 11.66 22.45
C SER A 23 -2.14 12.84 22.63
N HIS A 24 -1.29 12.79 23.66
CA HIS A 24 -0.31 13.82 23.97
C HIS A 24 1.08 13.60 23.34
N THR A 25 1.31 12.49 22.63
CA THR A 25 2.62 12.17 22.06
C THR A 25 2.65 12.22 20.53
N GLY A 26 3.75 12.76 19.99
CA GLY A 26 3.97 12.92 18.55
C GLY A 26 4.95 11.90 17.97
N GLY A 27 4.73 11.49 16.72
CA GLY A 27 5.68 10.65 15.96
C GLY A 27 6.00 9.32 16.65
N LYS A 28 7.30 9.04 16.84
CA LYS A 28 7.82 7.83 17.51
C LYS A 28 7.87 7.94 19.04
N ASP A 29 7.63 9.10 19.62
CA ASP A 29 7.78 9.34 21.07
C ASP A 29 6.94 8.37 21.90
N PHE A 30 5.72 8.07 21.45
CA PHE A 30 4.86 7.07 22.08
C PHE A 30 5.53 5.69 22.20
N LEU A 31 6.15 5.21 21.11
CA LEU A 31 6.82 3.90 21.06
C LEU A 31 8.05 3.87 21.96
N VAL A 32 8.82 4.95 21.97
CA VAL A 32 10.02 5.08 22.81
C VAL A 32 9.64 5.10 24.28
N LYS A 33 8.60 5.87 24.65
CA LYS A 33 8.07 5.90 26.03
C LYS A 33 7.54 4.53 26.45
N HIS A 34 6.80 3.85 25.57
CA HIS A 34 6.31 2.50 25.82
C HIS A 34 7.47 1.52 26.04
N THR A 35 8.45 1.52 25.13
CA THR A 35 9.67 0.70 25.22
C THR A 35 10.38 0.95 26.55
N LYS A 36 10.61 2.21 26.93
CA LYS A 36 11.28 2.58 28.19
C LYS A 36 10.50 2.12 29.43
N LYS A 37 9.17 2.17 29.41
CA LYS A 37 8.35 1.64 30.51
C LYS A 37 8.52 0.13 30.65
N ILE A 38 8.55 -0.60 29.52
CA ILE A 38 8.83 -2.04 29.53
C ILE A 38 10.27 -2.33 30.01
N ASP A 39 11.27 -1.56 29.58
CA ASP A 39 12.65 -1.68 30.08
C ASP A 39 12.70 -1.55 31.61
N THR A 40 11.98 -0.57 32.17
CA THR A 40 11.89 -0.38 33.64
C THR A 40 11.29 -1.60 34.33
N ILE A 41 10.22 -2.18 33.78
CA ILE A 41 9.61 -3.40 34.32
C ILE A 41 10.60 -4.57 34.28
N LEU A 42 11.30 -4.79 33.16
CA LEU A 42 12.27 -5.88 33.05
C LEU A 42 13.46 -5.69 34.00
N LYS A 43 13.93 -4.45 34.17
CA LYS A 43 14.97 -4.12 35.16
C LYS A 43 14.51 -4.43 36.58
N LEU A 44 13.27 -4.06 36.94
CA LEU A 44 12.70 -4.38 38.24
C LEU A 44 12.61 -5.90 38.46
N VAL A 45 12.15 -6.65 37.46
CA VAL A 45 12.09 -8.12 37.54
C VAL A 45 13.48 -8.72 37.75
N TYR A 46 14.50 -8.25 37.03
CA TYR A 46 15.88 -8.67 37.23
C TYR A 46 16.35 -8.41 38.66
N GLN A 47 16.13 -7.21 39.19
CA GLN A 47 16.52 -6.86 40.57
C GLN A 47 15.79 -7.69 41.63
N VAL A 48 14.49 -7.97 41.43
CA VAL A 48 13.69 -8.81 42.32
C VAL A 48 14.20 -10.25 42.31
N ALA A 49 14.52 -10.80 41.13
CA ALA A 49 15.08 -12.14 41.01
C ALA A 49 16.43 -12.25 41.73
N LEU A 50 17.30 -11.25 41.57
CA LEU A 50 18.58 -11.21 42.28
C LEU A 50 18.42 -11.14 43.79
N ARG A 51 17.56 -10.25 44.31
CA ARG A 51 17.30 -10.15 45.75
C ARG A 51 16.71 -11.44 46.32
N SER A 52 15.80 -12.08 45.58
CA SER A 52 15.21 -13.36 45.99
C SER A 52 16.23 -14.50 46.04
N MET A 53 17.30 -14.42 45.26
CA MET A 53 18.32 -15.47 45.18
C MET A 53 19.47 -15.25 46.17
N PHE A 54 19.92 -14.01 46.33
CA PHE A 54 21.14 -13.68 47.09
C PHE A 54 20.86 -12.99 48.44
N GLY A 55 19.63 -12.51 48.69
CA GLY A 55 19.28 -11.78 49.90
C GLY A 55 20.17 -10.56 50.12
N ASP A 56 20.70 -10.42 51.34
CA ASP A 56 21.59 -9.32 51.73
C ASP A 56 23.02 -9.45 51.15
N TYR A 57 23.38 -10.62 50.61
CA TYR A 57 24.72 -10.92 50.08
C TYR A 57 24.78 -10.80 48.56
N LEU A 58 24.16 -9.76 48.00
CA LEU A 58 24.05 -9.54 46.57
C LEU A 58 25.44 -9.35 45.91
N PRO A 59 25.83 -10.18 44.92
CA PRO A 59 27.07 -9.99 44.18
C PRO A 59 27.06 -8.69 43.37
N MET A 60 28.24 -8.20 43.00
CA MET A 60 28.35 -7.10 42.03
C MET A 60 27.67 -7.49 40.71
N LYS A 61 26.93 -6.55 40.12
CA LYS A 61 26.15 -6.75 38.90
C LYS A 61 26.91 -7.44 37.76
N ASN A 62 28.16 -7.03 37.52
CA ASN A 62 28.97 -7.58 36.42
C ASN A 62 29.56 -8.97 36.74
N SER A 63 29.58 -9.39 38.01
CA SER A 63 30.05 -10.72 38.42
C SER A 63 29.05 -11.81 38.09
N ILE A 64 27.76 -11.48 37.95
CA ILE A 64 26.71 -12.43 37.61
C ILE A 64 26.71 -12.61 36.09
N PRO A 65 27.00 -13.81 35.55
CA PRO A 65 27.21 -14.00 34.13
C PRO A 65 25.89 -14.12 33.34
N VAL A 66 24.99 -13.14 33.50
CA VAL A 66 23.68 -13.07 32.82
C VAL A 66 23.43 -11.66 32.27
N GLY A 67 22.85 -11.57 31.08
CA GLY A 67 22.40 -10.32 30.44
C GLY A 67 21.01 -10.46 29.82
N LEU A 68 20.17 -9.45 30.03
CA LEU A 68 18.86 -9.27 29.40
C LEU A 68 19.00 -8.38 28.16
N VAL A 69 18.57 -8.90 27.02
CA VAL A 69 18.77 -8.30 25.71
C VAL A 69 17.43 -8.24 24.95
N ALA A 70 17.02 -7.06 24.52
CA ALA A 70 15.85 -6.88 23.66
C ALA A 70 16.18 -7.32 22.24
N LEU A 71 15.24 -7.98 21.56
CA LEU A 71 15.36 -8.41 20.16
C LEU A 71 14.34 -7.70 19.26
N GLY A 72 14.57 -7.76 17.95
CA GLY A 72 13.59 -7.36 16.95
C GLY A 72 13.11 -5.90 17.10
N SER A 73 11.80 -5.67 16.98
CA SER A 73 11.24 -4.32 17.15
C SER A 73 11.43 -3.75 18.56
N TYR A 74 11.55 -4.60 19.58
CA TYR A 74 11.81 -4.16 20.93
C TYR A 74 13.26 -3.67 21.09
N GLY A 75 14.20 -4.36 20.44
CA GLY A 75 15.60 -3.94 20.32
C GLY A 75 15.76 -2.59 19.64
N ARG A 76 15.00 -2.35 18.56
CA ARG A 76 14.98 -1.07 17.81
C ARG A 76 14.22 0.08 18.45
N GLU A 77 13.69 -0.09 19.67
CA GLU A 77 12.81 0.90 20.34
C GLU A 77 11.55 1.26 19.53
N GLN A 78 11.03 0.27 18.79
CA GLN A 78 9.85 0.38 17.93
C GLN A 78 8.69 -0.51 18.41
N LEU A 79 8.67 -0.84 19.71
CA LEU A 79 7.66 -1.69 20.29
C LEU A 79 6.30 -0.98 20.30
N CYS A 80 5.36 -1.47 19.49
CA CYS A 80 3.96 -1.04 19.56
C CYS A 80 3.26 -1.76 20.73
N VAL A 81 2.33 -1.07 21.41
CA VAL A 81 1.49 -1.65 22.47
C VAL A 81 0.85 -2.97 22.04
N TYR A 82 0.65 -3.90 22.97
CA TYR A 82 0.13 -5.25 22.72
C TYR A 82 0.95 -6.14 21.76
N SER A 83 2.08 -5.67 21.23
CA SER A 83 3.02 -6.51 20.50
C SER A 83 3.78 -7.42 21.45
N ASP A 84 4.33 -8.49 20.91
CA ASP A 84 5.18 -9.40 21.65
C ASP A 84 6.47 -8.69 22.09
N ILE A 85 6.88 -8.91 23.34
CA ILE A 85 8.14 -8.43 23.90
C ILE A 85 9.15 -9.54 23.65
N ASP A 86 10.00 -9.37 22.64
CA ASP A 86 11.03 -10.35 22.30
C ASP A 86 12.28 -10.12 23.17
N LEU A 87 12.50 -11.02 24.14
CA LEU A 87 13.59 -10.99 25.11
C LEU A 87 14.57 -12.14 24.87
N MET A 88 15.86 -11.84 24.88
CA MET A 88 16.91 -12.84 24.95
C MET A 88 17.63 -12.73 26.28
N ILE A 89 17.75 -13.86 26.97
CA ILE A 89 18.60 -13.99 28.14
C ILE A 89 19.89 -14.68 27.67
N VAL A 90 20.98 -13.93 27.67
CA VAL A 90 22.30 -14.43 27.31
C VAL A 90 23.09 -14.66 28.58
N TYR A 91 23.80 -15.79 28.67
CA TYR A 91 24.56 -16.11 29.87
C TYR A 91 25.84 -16.88 29.57
N ARG A 92 26.66 -17.08 30.61
CA ARG A 92 27.72 -18.08 30.62
C ARG A 92 27.53 -19.02 31.80
N GLU A 93 27.76 -20.29 31.57
CA GLU A 93 27.67 -21.30 32.61
C GLU A 93 28.97 -21.30 33.42
N ILE A 94 28.96 -20.59 34.55
CA ILE A 94 30.10 -20.52 35.47
C ILE A 94 29.72 -21.26 36.76
N PRO A 95 30.49 -22.29 37.17
CA PRO A 95 30.25 -22.99 38.42
C PRO A 95 30.16 -22.04 39.62
N GLY A 96 29.19 -22.29 40.51
CA GLY A 96 28.98 -21.50 41.73
C GLY A 96 28.01 -20.31 41.61
N TYR A 97 27.62 -19.90 40.39
CA TYR A 97 26.69 -18.78 40.18
C TYR A 97 25.22 -19.19 40.03
N ASN A 98 24.90 -20.49 40.03
CA ASN A 98 23.53 -21.05 39.92
C ASN A 98 22.66 -20.36 38.85
N VAL A 99 23.27 -20.10 37.69
CA VAL A 99 22.71 -19.24 36.63
C VAL A 99 21.35 -19.73 36.12
N LYS A 100 21.18 -21.04 35.97
CA LYS A 100 19.91 -21.64 35.51
C LYS A 100 18.75 -21.28 36.45
N GLU A 101 18.97 -21.39 37.76
CA GLU A 101 17.95 -21.05 38.75
C GLU A 101 17.58 -19.56 38.70
N LEU A 102 18.58 -18.68 38.51
CA LEU A 102 18.34 -17.25 38.34
C LEU A 102 17.46 -16.97 37.11
N ILE A 103 17.80 -17.58 35.97
CA ILE A 103 17.07 -17.42 34.70
C ILE A 103 15.63 -17.91 34.85
N GLU A 104 15.43 -19.09 35.46
CA GLU A 104 14.10 -19.62 35.74
C GLU A 104 13.28 -18.67 36.61
N LYS A 105 13.85 -18.14 37.71
CA LYS A 105 13.15 -17.15 38.55
C LYS A 105 12.75 -15.91 37.76
N ILE A 106 13.63 -15.38 36.89
CA ILE A 106 13.31 -14.24 36.01
C ILE A 106 12.10 -14.58 35.12
N LEU A 107 12.13 -15.73 34.43
CA LEU A 107 11.07 -16.14 33.51
C LEU A 107 9.74 -16.38 34.24
N TYR A 108 9.74 -17.03 35.40
CA TYR A 108 8.53 -17.23 36.20
C TYR A 108 7.88 -15.91 36.61
N ILE A 109 8.68 -14.94 37.08
CA ILE A 109 8.14 -13.61 37.42
C ILE A 109 7.55 -12.94 36.17
N LEU A 110 8.24 -13.01 35.03
CA LEU A 110 7.76 -12.40 33.78
C LEU A 110 6.45 -13.03 33.29
N TRP A 111 6.29 -14.35 33.34
CA TRP A 111 5.04 -15.01 32.95
C TRP A 111 3.87 -14.58 33.82
N ASP A 112 4.09 -14.38 35.13
CA ASP A 112 3.06 -13.93 36.07
C ASP A 112 2.63 -12.46 35.85
N THR A 113 3.43 -11.64 35.15
CA THR A 113 3.09 -10.24 34.87
C THR A 113 1.91 -10.08 33.91
N GLY A 114 1.60 -11.09 33.10
CA GLY A 114 0.58 -11.02 32.03
C GLY A 114 1.05 -10.35 30.74
N LEU A 115 2.34 -10.00 30.63
CA LEU A 115 2.93 -9.52 29.38
C LEU A 115 3.05 -10.66 28.36
N LYS A 116 2.87 -10.34 27.06
CA LYS A 116 3.12 -11.27 25.97
C LYS A 116 4.62 -11.37 25.69
N LEU A 117 5.29 -12.32 26.34
CA LEU A 117 6.73 -12.52 26.24
C LEU A 117 7.08 -13.58 25.18
N GLY A 118 7.79 -13.17 24.13
CA GLY A 118 8.59 -14.09 23.33
C GLY A 118 9.99 -14.15 23.94
N HIS A 119 10.50 -15.32 24.31
CA HIS A 119 11.83 -15.40 24.93
C HIS A 119 12.75 -16.45 24.30
N ARG A 120 14.04 -16.19 24.41
CA ARG A 120 15.13 -17.11 24.03
C ARG A 120 16.19 -17.11 25.12
N VAL A 121 16.77 -18.26 25.40
CA VAL A 121 17.83 -18.42 26.40
C VAL A 121 18.99 -19.13 25.71
N HIS A 122 20.15 -18.47 25.67
CA HIS A 122 21.33 -19.01 24.99
C HIS A 122 22.59 -18.68 25.78
N THR A 123 23.56 -19.58 25.74
CA THR A 123 24.91 -19.21 26.13
C THR A 123 25.52 -18.26 25.10
N VAL A 124 26.50 -17.46 25.48
CA VAL A 124 27.24 -16.60 24.52
C VAL A 124 27.83 -17.44 23.38
N GLU A 125 28.33 -18.62 23.72
CA GLU A 125 29.02 -19.54 22.81
C GLU A 125 28.06 -20.14 21.77
N GLU A 126 26.81 -20.40 22.13
CA GLU A 126 25.77 -20.94 21.23
C GLU A 126 25.28 -19.94 20.17
N LEU A 127 25.38 -18.63 20.43
CA LEU A 127 24.73 -17.60 19.60
C LEU A 127 25.11 -17.71 18.12
N TYR A 128 26.38 -18.02 17.84
CA TYR A 128 26.87 -18.12 16.47
C TYR A 128 26.25 -19.31 15.74
N ASP A 129 26.22 -20.48 16.36
CA ASP A 129 25.68 -21.70 15.73
C ASP A 129 24.15 -21.65 15.59
N VAL A 130 23.45 -21.15 16.62
CA VAL A 130 21.99 -20.98 16.56
C VAL A 130 21.60 -19.98 15.46
N SER A 131 22.39 -18.94 15.22
CA SER A 131 22.11 -17.97 14.15
C SER A 131 22.12 -18.57 12.74
N LYS A 132 22.79 -19.70 12.53
CA LYS A 132 22.88 -20.40 11.23
C LYS A 132 21.67 -21.27 10.94
N THR A 133 20.89 -21.60 11.97
CA THR A 133 19.74 -22.51 11.82
C THR A 133 18.55 -21.85 11.11
N ASP A 134 18.35 -20.55 11.32
CA ASP A 134 17.25 -19.78 10.74
C ASP A 134 17.64 -18.30 10.57
N ILE A 135 17.43 -17.79 9.36
CA ILE A 135 17.66 -16.39 9.01
C ILE A 135 16.88 -15.40 9.90
N THR A 136 15.71 -15.81 10.42
CA THR A 136 14.93 -14.97 11.34
C THR A 136 15.64 -14.76 12.67
N ILE A 137 16.42 -15.75 13.14
CA ILE A 137 17.22 -15.65 14.37
C ILE A 137 18.39 -14.70 14.12
N LYS A 138 19.15 -14.91 13.03
CA LYS A 138 20.21 -13.97 12.63
C LYS A 138 19.69 -12.53 12.57
N THR A 139 18.52 -12.34 11.94
CA THR A 139 17.88 -11.02 11.84
C THR A 139 17.55 -10.45 13.23
N ALA A 140 16.97 -11.25 14.14
CA ALA A 140 16.64 -10.78 15.48
C ALA A 140 17.89 -10.39 16.31
N LEU A 141 18.99 -11.14 16.17
CA LEU A 141 20.24 -10.93 16.91
C LEU A 141 20.97 -9.65 16.49
N ILE A 142 21.03 -9.32 15.19
CA ILE A 142 21.70 -8.09 14.70
C ILE A 142 20.96 -6.80 15.09
N GLU A 143 19.72 -6.93 15.58
CA GLU A 143 18.87 -5.83 16.06
C GLU A 143 18.87 -5.68 17.57
N SER A 144 19.70 -6.45 18.24
CA SER A 144 19.67 -6.56 19.69
C SER A 144 20.10 -5.28 20.40
N ARG A 145 19.52 -5.06 21.58
CA ARG A 145 19.84 -3.94 22.47
C ARG A 145 19.91 -4.43 23.91
N PHE A 146 20.98 -4.07 24.60
CA PHE A 146 21.13 -4.37 26.01
C PHE A 146 20.07 -3.66 26.86
N ILE A 147 19.47 -4.38 27.80
CA ILE A 147 18.49 -3.86 28.76
C ILE A 147 19.10 -3.78 30.16
N GLU A 148 19.61 -4.93 30.66
CA GLU A 148 20.05 -5.08 32.05
C GLU A 148 20.99 -6.30 32.23
N GLY A 149 21.79 -6.33 33.29
CA GLY A 149 22.67 -7.45 33.65
C GLY A 149 24.17 -7.14 33.53
N SER A 150 25.00 -8.17 33.29
CA SER A 150 26.46 -8.00 33.20
C SER A 150 26.90 -7.39 31.87
N HIS A 151 27.68 -6.31 31.95
CA HIS A 151 28.26 -5.68 30.77
C HIS A 151 29.35 -6.55 30.13
N PHE A 152 30.00 -7.45 30.88
CA PHE A 152 30.95 -8.39 30.30
C PHE A 152 30.25 -9.38 29.37
N ILE A 153 29.09 -9.91 29.80
CA ILE A 153 28.25 -10.75 28.94
C ILE A 153 27.79 -9.98 27.71
N TRP A 154 27.38 -8.73 27.86
CA TRP A 154 26.99 -7.90 26.72
C TRP A 154 28.14 -7.70 25.73
N THR A 155 29.35 -7.35 26.19
CA THR A 155 30.53 -7.20 25.32
C THR A 155 30.81 -8.50 24.55
N HIS A 156 30.77 -9.65 25.23
CA HIS A 156 30.95 -10.94 24.55
C HIS A 156 29.82 -11.26 23.56
N THR A 157 28.58 -10.88 23.90
CA THR A 157 27.40 -11.00 23.02
C THR A 157 27.58 -10.15 21.77
N GLN A 158 28.07 -8.90 21.90
CA GLN A 158 28.36 -8.02 20.77
C GLN A 158 29.42 -8.61 19.86
N ASN A 159 30.48 -9.19 20.42
CA ASN A 159 31.51 -9.89 19.63
C ASN A 159 30.94 -11.10 18.87
N ALA A 160 30.01 -11.84 19.47
CA ALA A 160 29.32 -12.92 18.78
C ALA A 160 28.43 -12.38 17.64
N ILE A 161 27.65 -11.32 17.89
CA ILE A 161 26.82 -10.66 16.88
C ILE A 161 27.66 -10.12 15.72
N GLU A 162 28.86 -9.62 16.00
CA GLU A 162 29.80 -9.18 14.96
C GLU A 162 30.13 -10.33 14.00
N ARG A 163 30.47 -11.49 14.55
CA ARG A 163 30.74 -12.70 13.74
C ARG A 163 29.51 -13.15 12.96
N ILE A 164 28.33 -13.17 13.60
CA ILE A 164 27.05 -13.56 12.98
C ILE A 164 26.73 -12.69 11.78
N ARG A 165 27.03 -11.40 11.86
CA ARG A 165 26.74 -10.44 10.79
C ARG A 165 27.46 -10.78 9.50
N HIS A 166 28.76 -11.06 9.58
CA HIS A 166 29.62 -11.37 8.45
C HIS A 166 29.43 -12.79 7.90
N ASP A 167 28.70 -13.64 8.62
CA ASP A 167 28.38 -15.00 8.18
C ASP A 167 27.51 -15.00 6.90
N HIS A 168 28.02 -15.51 5.79
CA HIS A 168 27.29 -15.71 4.52
C HIS A 168 26.38 -14.52 4.11
N VAL A 169 26.94 -13.31 4.03
CA VAL A 169 26.21 -12.06 3.73
C VAL A 169 25.37 -12.15 2.45
N GLU A 170 25.95 -12.70 1.36
CA GLU A 170 25.24 -12.84 0.08
C GLU A 170 23.99 -13.71 0.23
N ARG A 171 24.12 -14.87 0.89
CA ARG A 171 23.01 -15.78 1.14
C ARG A 171 21.90 -15.09 1.95
N PHE A 172 22.28 -14.38 3.01
CA PHE A 172 21.34 -13.61 3.83
C PHE A 172 20.54 -12.59 2.99
N ILE A 173 21.23 -11.84 2.12
CA ILE A 173 20.59 -10.85 1.25
C ILE A 173 19.61 -11.53 0.28
N ARG A 174 20.03 -12.59 -0.42
CA ARG A 174 19.20 -13.31 -1.39
C ARG A 174 17.93 -13.88 -0.73
N GLU A 175 18.09 -14.59 0.39
CA GLU A 175 16.95 -15.16 1.13
C GLU A 175 15.98 -14.09 1.64
N LYS A 176 16.48 -12.93 2.12
CA LYS A 176 15.61 -11.84 2.56
C LYS A 176 14.87 -11.13 1.43
N LEU A 177 15.50 -10.96 0.27
CA LEU A 177 14.82 -10.43 -0.90
C LEU A 177 13.73 -11.39 -1.40
N GLU A 178 13.98 -12.70 -1.34
CA GLU A 178 12.98 -13.71 -1.67
C GLU A 178 11.80 -13.70 -0.68
N GLU A 179 12.08 -13.66 0.64
CA GLU A 179 11.07 -13.51 1.69
C GLU A 179 10.17 -12.30 1.42
N GLN A 180 10.76 -11.14 1.06
CA GLN A 180 9.99 -9.94 0.71
C GLN A 180 9.12 -10.15 -0.53
N ALA A 181 9.65 -10.76 -1.59
CA ALA A 181 8.92 -11.01 -2.83
C ALA A 181 7.69 -11.90 -2.58
N GLN A 182 7.84 -12.96 -1.78
CA GLN A 182 6.73 -13.84 -1.38
C GLN A 182 5.68 -13.08 -0.55
N LYS A 183 6.11 -12.21 0.37
CA LYS A 183 5.21 -11.38 1.19
C LYS A 183 4.44 -10.37 0.36
N HIS A 184 5.07 -9.72 -0.62
CA HIS A 184 4.40 -8.78 -1.52
C HIS A 184 3.32 -9.44 -2.39
N GLN A 185 3.50 -10.72 -2.76
CA GLN A 185 2.46 -11.49 -3.44
C GLN A 185 1.28 -11.80 -2.52
N LYS A 186 1.56 -12.18 -1.26
CA LYS A 186 0.53 -12.52 -0.27
C LYS A 186 -0.23 -11.30 0.26
N TYR A 187 0.44 -10.17 0.39
CA TYR A 187 -0.08 -8.92 0.97
C TYR A 187 0.12 -7.74 -0.01
N PRO A 188 -0.60 -7.74 -1.14
CA PRO A 188 -0.53 -6.65 -2.10
C PRO A 188 -1.05 -5.34 -1.49
N LEU A 189 -0.73 -4.22 -2.14
CA LEU A 189 -1.25 -2.92 -1.73
C LEU A 189 -2.74 -2.83 -2.05
N THR A 190 -3.57 -2.89 -1.01
CA THR A 190 -5.04 -2.83 -1.08
C THR A 190 -5.58 -1.68 -0.24
N MET A 191 -6.90 -1.49 -0.33
CA MET A 191 -7.70 -0.60 0.50
C MET A 191 -7.65 -0.90 2.00
N GLU A 192 -7.50 -2.17 2.36
CA GLU A 192 -7.28 -2.62 3.73
C GLU A 192 -5.84 -3.13 3.92
N PRO A 193 -4.83 -2.24 3.91
CA PRO A 193 -3.44 -2.66 3.83
C PRO A 193 -2.97 -3.35 5.11
N ASN A 194 -2.07 -4.33 4.94
CA ASN A 194 -1.26 -4.84 6.05
C ASN A 194 -0.06 -3.91 6.26
N LEU A 195 -0.01 -3.22 7.40
CA LEU A 195 1.01 -2.21 7.69
C LEU A 195 2.38 -2.82 7.97
N LYS A 196 2.44 -4.09 8.35
CA LYS A 196 3.67 -4.80 8.71
C LYS A 196 4.29 -5.53 7.54
N GLU A 197 3.55 -6.49 6.99
CA GLU A 197 4.02 -7.46 6.00
C GLU A 197 3.63 -7.06 4.56
N GLY A 198 2.79 -6.04 4.39
CA GLY A 198 2.33 -5.58 3.08
C GLY A 198 3.34 -4.72 2.33
N VAL A 199 3.08 -4.53 1.04
CA VAL A 199 3.88 -3.66 0.16
C VAL A 199 3.96 -2.23 0.72
N GLY A 200 5.17 -1.73 0.94
CA GLY A 200 5.43 -0.43 1.56
C GLY A 200 5.28 -0.40 3.08
N GLY A 201 5.09 -1.55 3.72
CA GLY A 201 4.94 -1.69 5.16
C GLY A 201 6.27 -1.67 5.92
N PHE A 202 6.21 -1.96 7.22
CA PHE A 202 7.40 -1.94 8.09
C PHE A 202 8.49 -2.91 7.65
N ARG A 203 8.15 -4.07 7.09
CA ARG A 203 9.15 -5.04 6.60
C ARG A 203 10.00 -4.51 5.46
N ASP A 204 9.46 -3.66 4.58
CA ASP A 204 10.23 -3.04 3.50
C ASP A 204 11.27 -2.05 4.05
N ALA A 205 10.87 -1.24 5.04
CA ALA A 205 11.80 -0.35 5.75
C ALA A 205 12.85 -1.14 6.55
N ASN A 206 12.42 -2.19 7.24
CA ASN A 206 13.33 -3.02 8.03
C ASN A 206 14.32 -3.77 7.13
N LEU A 207 13.94 -4.17 5.92
CA LEU A 207 14.86 -4.84 5.01
C LEU A 207 16.02 -3.93 4.58
N VAL A 208 15.73 -2.68 4.24
CA VAL A 208 16.76 -1.65 3.99
C VAL A 208 17.70 -1.55 5.19
N PHE A 209 17.12 -1.48 6.39
CA PHE A 209 17.89 -1.42 7.63
C PHE A 209 18.74 -2.68 7.86
N TRP A 210 18.20 -3.89 7.69
CA TRP A 210 18.92 -5.16 7.92
C TRP A 210 20.09 -5.32 6.95
N ILE A 211 19.87 -5.07 5.67
CA ILE A 211 20.95 -5.15 4.67
C ILE A 211 21.99 -4.06 4.94
N GLY A 212 21.54 -2.83 5.28
CA GLY A 212 22.43 -1.77 5.72
C GLY A 212 23.25 -2.14 6.95
N LYS A 213 22.61 -2.75 7.95
CA LYS A 213 23.23 -3.21 9.21
C LYS A 213 24.31 -4.23 8.92
N VAL A 214 24.06 -5.19 8.02
CA VAL A 214 25.02 -6.23 7.64
C VAL A 214 26.17 -5.67 6.80
N ARG A 215 25.90 -4.81 5.82
CA ARG A 215 26.91 -4.30 4.88
C ARG A 215 27.74 -3.12 5.41
N PHE A 216 27.11 -2.20 6.14
CA PHE A 216 27.67 -0.88 6.50
C PHE A 216 27.71 -0.63 8.00
N HIS A 217 27.30 -1.59 8.82
CA HIS A 217 27.35 -1.48 10.28
C HIS A 217 26.50 -0.35 10.89
N VAL A 218 25.55 0.20 10.12
CA VAL A 218 24.72 1.34 10.53
C VAL A 218 23.79 1.02 11.70
N ASN A 219 23.36 2.04 12.46
CA ASN A 219 22.35 1.87 13.51
C ASN A 219 20.96 2.31 13.06
N THR A 220 20.88 3.14 12.01
CA THR A 220 19.65 3.59 11.39
C THR A 220 19.80 3.66 9.87
N ILE A 221 18.68 3.76 9.15
CA ILE A 221 18.70 3.97 7.69
C ILE A 221 19.37 5.31 7.32
N LYS A 222 19.31 6.31 8.22
CA LYS A 222 19.92 7.63 7.99
C LYS A 222 21.45 7.55 7.93
N ASP A 223 22.05 6.60 8.65
CA ASP A 223 23.50 6.48 8.73
C ASP A 223 24.10 5.76 7.50
N LEU A 224 23.26 5.33 6.56
CA LEU A 224 23.73 4.78 5.29
C LEU A 224 24.49 5.84 4.47
N PRO A 225 25.49 5.42 3.68
CA PRO A 225 26.21 6.33 2.78
C PRO A 225 25.28 7.17 1.90
N GLU A 226 25.63 8.44 1.65
CA GLU A 226 24.82 9.41 0.90
C GLU A 226 24.57 8.97 -0.57
N ASN A 227 25.51 8.22 -1.15
CA ASN A 227 25.34 7.62 -2.47
C ASN A 227 24.26 6.51 -2.48
N ILE A 228 23.83 6.01 -1.32
CA ILE A 228 22.73 5.05 -1.16
C ILE A 228 21.45 5.79 -0.73
N VAL A 229 21.51 6.55 0.36
CA VAL A 229 20.37 7.28 0.92
C VAL A 229 20.67 8.78 0.93
N GLU A 230 20.01 9.54 0.06
CA GLU A 230 20.14 11.00 0.08
C GLU A 230 19.19 11.62 1.12
N GLU A 231 19.57 12.72 1.77
CA GLU A 231 18.71 13.41 2.76
C GLU A 231 17.37 13.86 2.15
N LYS A 232 17.37 14.27 0.87
CA LYS A 232 16.15 14.66 0.13
C LYS A 232 15.18 13.49 -0.06
N GLU A 233 15.69 12.26 -0.13
CA GLU A 233 14.91 11.02 -0.23
C GLU A 233 14.48 10.54 1.17
N TYR A 234 15.38 10.63 2.15
CA TYR A 234 15.15 10.16 3.52
C TYR A 234 14.06 10.95 4.25
N ARG A 235 14.02 12.28 4.09
CA ARG A 235 13.03 13.13 4.79
C ARG A 235 11.57 12.70 4.54
N PRO A 236 11.06 12.58 3.29
CA PRO A 236 9.70 12.12 3.05
C PRO A 236 9.47 10.67 3.48
N PHE A 237 10.47 9.78 3.32
CA PHE A 237 10.41 8.41 3.81
C PHE A 237 10.22 8.35 5.33
N ARG A 238 11.02 9.11 6.10
CA ARG A 238 10.94 9.16 7.56
C ARG A 238 9.57 9.63 8.02
N ILE A 239 9.03 10.70 7.42
CA ILE A 239 7.70 11.23 7.75
C ILE A 239 6.62 10.17 7.51
N ALA A 240 6.70 9.45 6.39
CA ALA A 240 5.78 8.36 6.06
C ALA A 240 5.85 7.22 7.07
N LEU A 241 7.06 6.79 7.43
CA LEU A 241 7.30 5.70 8.39
C LEU A 241 6.85 6.07 9.81
N GLU A 242 7.15 7.27 10.27
CA GLU A 242 6.69 7.79 11.57
C GLU A 242 5.16 7.89 11.63
N PHE A 243 4.52 8.32 10.54
CA PHE A 243 3.07 8.30 10.45
C PHE A 243 2.53 6.87 10.58
N LEU A 244 3.04 5.90 9.83
CA LEU A 244 2.57 4.51 9.92
C LEU A 244 2.76 3.91 11.32
N PHE A 245 3.84 4.24 12.03
CA PHE A 245 4.03 3.81 13.42
C PHE A 245 2.91 4.29 14.35
N ARG A 246 2.47 5.54 14.17
CA ARG A 246 1.29 6.07 14.89
C ARG A 246 0.02 5.32 14.48
N VAL A 247 -0.17 5.06 13.18
CA VAL A 247 -1.33 4.31 12.69
C VAL A 247 -1.40 2.92 13.31
N ARG A 248 -0.28 2.19 13.34
CA ARG A 248 -0.23 0.84 13.94
C ARG A 248 -0.50 0.88 15.44
N SER A 249 0.01 1.89 16.15
CA SER A 249 -0.25 2.05 17.57
C SER A 249 -1.73 2.33 17.85
N ALA A 250 -2.34 3.25 17.10
CA ALA A 250 -3.78 3.53 17.19
C ALA A 250 -4.63 2.30 16.80
N LEU A 251 -4.21 1.52 15.81
CA LEU A 251 -4.86 0.27 15.40
C LEU A 251 -4.85 -0.76 16.53
N HIS A 252 -3.70 -0.91 17.21
CA HIS A 252 -3.58 -1.81 18.35
C HIS A 252 -4.41 -1.36 19.55
N LEU A 253 -4.47 -0.06 19.82
CA LEU A 253 -5.32 0.52 20.86
C LEU A 253 -6.81 0.28 20.56
N ALA A 254 -7.26 0.65 19.36
CA ALA A 254 -8.65 0.48 18.93
C ALA A 254 -9.10 -1.00 18.90
N ALA A 255 -8.19 -1.93 18.60
CA ALA A 255 -8.49 -3.36 18.59
C ALA A 255 -8.29 -4.05 19.96
N HIS A 256 -7.68 -3.37 20.94
CA HIS A 256 -7.21 -3.93 22.22
C HIS A 256 -6.34 -5.18 22.08
N LYS A 257 -5.65 -5.33 20.95
CA LYS A 257 -4.79 -6.47 20.62
C LYS A 257 -3.84 -6.10 19.49
N LYS A 258 -2.86 -6.96 19.24
CA LYS A 258 -2.02 -6.90 18.04
C LYS A 258 -2.89 -7.04 16.80
N GLU A 259 -2.87 -6.03 15.93
CA GLU A 259 -3.61 -5.97 14.68
C GLU A 259 -2.76 -5.22 13.65
N ASP A 260 -2.39 -5.88 12.56
CA ASP A 260 -1.50 -5.32 11.55
C ASP A 260 -2.25 -4.95 10.25
N LYS A 261 -3.53 -5.32 10.12
CA LYS A 261 -4.38 -4.99 8.97
C LYS A 261 -5.31 -3.83 9.30
N LEU A 262 -5.19 -2.72 8.56
CA LEU A 262 -6.14 -1.61 8.67
C LEU A 262 -7.43 -1.96 7.94
N ARG A 263 -8.34 -2.64 8.63
CA ARG A 263 -9.65 -3.01 8.10
C ARG A 263 -10.60 -1.81 8.06
N LEU A 264 -11.61 -1.89 7.19
CA LEU A 264 -12.61 -0.82 7.03
C LEU A 264 -13.42 -0.56 8.31
N ASP A 265 -13.71 -1.60 9.10
CA ASP A 265 -14.45 -1.50 10.36
C ASP A 265 -13.67 -0.76 11.46
N LEU A 266 -12.35 -0.87 11.47
CA LEU A 266 -11.48 -0.22 12.47
C LEU A 266 -11.11 1.21 12.09
N LEU A 267 -11.28 1.59 10.83
CA LEU A 267 -10.86 2.88 10.30
C LEU A 267 -11.43 4.08 11.08
N PRO A 268 -12.74 4.15 11.44
CA PRO A 268 -13.28 5.26 12.21
C PRO A 268 -12.58 5.45 13.57
N SER A 269 -12.42 4.37 14.32
CA SER A 269 -11.79 4.40 15.65
C SER A 269 -10.33 4.82 15.59
N VAL A 270 -9.58 4.30 14.61
CA VAL A 270 -8.17 4.66 14.40
C VAL A 270 -8.03 6.11 13.95
N ALA A 271 -8.90 6.57 13.04
CA ALA A 271 -8.91 7.96 12.58
C ALA A 271 -9.17 8.94 13.74
N LYS A 272 -10.12 8.60 14.63
CA LYS A 272 -10.42 9.36 15.84
C LYS A 272 -9.22 9.48 16.77
N LEU A 273 -8.55 8.37 17.10
CA LEU A 273 -7.35 8.37 17.95
C LEU A 273 -6.21 9.23 17.36
N LEU A 274 -6.14 9.33 16.04
CA LEU A 274 -5.14 10.15 15.33
C LEU A 274 -5.55 11.62 15.14
N GLY A 275 -6.72 12.03 15.65
CA GLY A 275 -7.22 13.41 15.58
C GLY A 275 -7.82 13.81 14.24
N TYR A 276 -8.24 12.84 13.41
CA TYR A 276 -9.00 13.16 12.20
C TYR A 276 -10.48 13.43 12.55
N GLU A 277 -11.10 14.31 11.76
CA GLU A 277 -12.54 14.58 11.86
C GLU A 277 -13.36 13.28 11.78
N GLU A 278 -14.32 13.10 12.69
CA GLU A 278 -15.28 11.99 12.69
C GLU A 278 -16.34 12.15 11.60
N SER A 279 -15.89 12.21 10.35
CA SER A 279 -16.71 12.38 9.16
C SER A 279 -16.20 11.48 8.03
N GLN A 280 -17.06 11.18 7.05
CA GLN A 280 -16.65 10.44 5.86
C GLN A 280 -15.44 11.12 5.16
N GLN A 281 -15.39 12.45 5.16
CA GLN A 281 -14.28 13.20 4.59
C GLN A 281 -13.00 13.05 5.42
N GLY A 282 -13.09 13.06 6.75
CA GLY A 282 -11.96 12.82 7.66
C GLY A 282 -11.38 11.43 7.50
N HIS A 283 -12.23 10.41 7.47
CA HIS A 283 -11.87 9.00 7.21
C HIS A 283 -11.18 8.82 5.85
N MET A 284 -11.69 9.48 4.81
CA MET A 284 -11.10 9.47 3.47
C MET A 284 -9.71 10.12 3.44
N LYS A 285 -9.55 11.29 4.10
CA LYS A 285 -8.24 11.95 4.25
C LYS A 285 -7.24 11.04 4.96
N PHE A 286 -7.67 10.37 6.03
CA PHE A 286 -6.84 9.44 6.80
C PHE A 286 -6.38 8.24 5.95
N ALA A 287 -7.30 7.49 5.35
CA ALA A 287 -6.96 6.31 4.56
C ALA A 287 -6.13 6.67 3.30
N LYS A 288 -6.38 7.84 2.70
CA LYS A 288 -5.52 8.39 1.66
C LYS A 288 -4.09 8.62 2.15
N LYS A 289 -3.92 9.17 3.37
CA LYS A 289 -2.59 9.39 3.96
C LYS A 289 -1.85 8.09 4.25
N VAL A 290 -2.56 7.04 4.68
CA VAL A 290 -2.00 5.70 4.86
C VAL A 290 -1.47 5.16 3.53
N THR A 291 -2.30 5.18 2.48
CA THR A 291 -1.92 4.70 1.15
C THR A 291 -0.75 5.49 0.57
N GLU A 292 -0.75 6.82 0.70
CA GLU A 292 0.38 7.66 0.32
C GLU A 292 1.67 7.25 1.03
N SER A 293 1.60 7.02 2.34
CA SER A 293 2.77 6.69 3.17
C SER A 293 3.37 5.33 2.80
N LEU A 294 2.52 4.31 2.59
CA LEU A 294 2.96 3.00 2.10
C LEU A 294 3.65 3.11 0.73
N LYS A 295 3.07 3.84 -0.22
CA LYS A 295 3.69 4.05 -1.54
C LYS A 295 5.01 4.81 -1.47
N ILE A 296 5.16 5.78 -0.55
CA ILE A 296 6.43 6.48 -0.32
C ILE A 296 7.50 5.52 0.21
N ILE A 297 7.18 4.71 1.21
CA ILE A 297 8.11 3.72 1.79
C ILE A 297 8.51 2.71 0.72
N ARG A 298 7.56 2.19 -0.05
CA ARG A 298 7.81 1.27 -1.17
C ARG A 298 8.78 1.87 -2.18
N LEU A 299 8.56 3.11 -2.61
CA LEU A 299 9.38 3.77 -3.62
C LEU A 299 10.84 3.84 -3.18
N TYR A 300 11.10 4.44 -2.02
CA TYR A 300 12.47 4.66 -1.57
C TYR A 300 13.16 3.37 -1.13
N SER A 301 12.46 2.46 -0.45
CA SER A 301 13.03 1.14 -0.13
C SER A 301 13.46 0.39 -1.39
N THR A 302 12.67 0.43 -2.46
CA THR A 302 13.06 -0.19 -3.75
C THR A 302 14.33 0.41 -4.34
N ILE A 303 14.43 1.74 -4.33
CA ILE A 303 15.60 2.46 -4.86
C ILE A 303 16.85 2.17 -4.02
N TRP A 304 16.72 2.16 -2.71
CA TRP A 304 17.86 1.93 -1.80
C TRP A 304 18.27 0.47 -1.78
N LEU A 305 17.33 -0.46 -1.81
CA LEU A 305 17.61 -1.90 -1.89
C LEU A 305 18.41 -2.22 -3.15
N GLU A 306 18.02 -1.70 -4.31
CA GLU A 306 18.79 -1.87 -5.54
C GLU A 306 20.27 -1.48 -5.35
N ARG A 307 20.54 -0.30 -4.79
CA ARG A 307 21.93 0.16 -4.54
C ARG A 307 22.64 -0.67 -3.47
N LEU A 308 21.88 -1.18 -2.50
CA LEU A 308 22.38 -2.05 -1.44
C LEU A 308 22.63 -3.49 -1.90
N THR A 309 22.05 -3.94 -3.02
CA THR A 309 22.06 -5.36 -3.38
C THR A 309 22.52 -5.66 -4.80
N TYR A 310 22.80 -4.65 -5.64
CA TYR A 310 23.13 -4.86 -7.06
C TYR A 310 24.28 -5.86 -7.30
N GLU A 311 25.28 -5.91 -6.42
CA GLU A 311 26.45 -6.80 -6.51
C GLU A 311 26.13 -8.27 -6.18
N TYR A 312 24.99 -8.53 -5.53
CA TYR A 312 24.57 -9.85 -5.04
C TYR A 312 23.39 -10.41 -5.81
N MET A 313 22.94 -9.71 -6.85
CA MET A 313 21.79 -10.08 -7.64
C MET A 313 22.20 -10.44 -9.05
N ASP A 314 21.68 -11.56 -9.53
CA ASP A 314 21.77 -11.89 -10.94
C ASP A 314 20.88 -10.93 -11.75
N PRO A 315 21.30 -10.55 -12.97
CA PRO A 315 20.46 -9.78 -13.86
C PRO A 315 19.10 -10.47 -14.01
N PRO A 316 17.98 -9.76 -13.82
CA PRO A 316 16.65 -10.38 -13.87
C PRO A 316 16.39 -10.98 -15.25
N SER A 317 16.33 -12.31 -15.32
CA SER A 317 16.19 -13.07 -16.59
C SER A 317 14.82 -12.96 -17.25
N ASN A 318 13.75 -12.74 -16.46
CA ASN A 318 12.36 -12.86 -16.91
C ASN A 318 11.62 -11.52 -17.08
N LYS A 319 12.27 -10.37 -16.86
CA LYS A 319 11.62 -9.05 -16.94
C LYS A 319 12.47 -8.07 -17.74
N ARG A 320 11.86 -7.47 -18.76
CA ARG A 320 12.46 -6.39 -19.53
C ARG A 320 12.46 -5.10 -18.71
N PHE A 321 13.64 -4.66 -18.28
CA PHE A 321 13.83 -3.39 -17.60
C PHE A 321 14.28 -2.29 -18.56
N ILE A 322 13.83 -1.07 -18.31
CA ILE A 322 14.36 0.14 -18.95
C ILE A 322 15.23 0.91 -17.97
N TYR A 323 16.27 1.55 -18.50
CA TYR A 323 17.29 2.29 -17.75
C TYR A 323 17.28 3.77 -18.13
N PRO A 324 17.81 4.66 -17.26
CA PRO A 324 17.75 6.11 -17.50
C PRO A 324 18.25 6.52 -18.88
N LYS A 325 17.41 7.21 -19.64
CA LYS A 325 17.78 7.85 -20.91
C LYS A 325 16.97 9.14 -21.09
N GLY A 326 17.67 10.26 -21.28
CA GLY A 326 17.09 11.61 -21.33
C GLY A 326 17.61 12.51 -20.21
N LYS A 327 17.69 13.81 -20.49
CA LYS A 327 18.23 14.82 -19.54
C LYS A 327 17.15 15.48 -18.66
N ASP A 328 15.89 15.42 -19.10
CA ASP A 328 14.74 16.07 -18.46
C ASP A 328 13.53 15.11 -18.41
N PHE A 329 12.47 15.52 -17.70
CA PHE A 329 11.29 14.68 -17.51
C PHE A 329 10.60 14.35 -18.84
N ASN A 330 10.52 15.30 -19.76
CA ASN A 330 9.88 15.09 -21.05
C ASN A 330 10.69 14.11 -21.93
N GLY A 331 12.02 14.19 -21.91
CA GLY A 331 12.91 13.26 -22.59
C GLY A 331 12.79 11.83 -22.06
N MET A 332 12.68 11.66 -20.73
CA MET A 332 12.43 10.35 -20.13
C MET A 332 11.04 9.80 -20.47
N LEU A 333 10.02 10.66 -20.54
CA LEU A 333 8.68 10.27 -20.99
C LEU A 333 8.69 9.81 -22.45
N LYS A 334 9.40 10.52 -23.34
CA LYS A 334 9.61 10.09 -24.74
C LYS A 334 10.34 8.75 -24.83
N HIS A 335 11.34 8.52 -23.97
CA HIS A 335 12.02 7.23 -23.91
C HIS A 335 11.03 6.12 -23.52
N MET A 336 10.24 6.30 -22.46
CA MET A 336 9.19 5.34 -22.09
C MET A 336 8.21 5.07 -23.24
N CYS A 337 7.78 6.10 -23.98
CA CYS A 337 6.92 5.91 -25.15
C CYS A 337 7.58 5.02 -26.22
N LYS A 338 8.87 5.23 -26.51
CA LYS A 338 9.62 4.39 -27.46
C LYS A 338 9.73 2.94 -26.98
N GLU A 339 9.98 2.73 -25.69
CA GLU A 339 10.14 1.39 -25.12
C GLU A 339 8.82 0.63 -24.95
N ALA A 340 7.68 1.33 -24.93
CA ALA A 340 6.34 0.76 -24.73
C ALA A 340 5.78 -0.03 -25.92
N GLN A 341 6.61 -0.45 -26.88
CA GLN A 341 6.25 -1.41 -27.94
C GLN A 341 6.10 -2.83 -27.40
N THR A 342 6.77 -3.15 -26.29
CA THR A 342 6.61 -4.39 -25.52
C THR A 342 6.47 -4.04 -24.04
N PRO A 343 5.91 -4.93 -23.19
CA PRO A 343 5.81 -4.68 -21.76
C PRO A 343 7.20 -4.42 -21.17
N PHE A 344 7.31 -3.39 -20.32
CA PHE A 344 8.52 -3.11 -19.58
C PHE A 344 8.23 -2.76 -18.12
N ARG A 345 9.28 -2.82 -17.29
CA ARG A 345 9.31 -2.22 -15.94
C ARG A 345 10.44 -1.20 -15.85
N ALA A 346 10.21 -0.10 -15.15
CA ALA A 346 11.27 0.84 -14.85
C ALA A 346 12.25 0.21 -13.85
N HIS A 347 13.54 0.24 -14.19
CA HIS A 347 14.59 -0.12 -13.24
C HIS A 347 14.59 0.88 -12.06
N PRO A 348 14.99 0.51 -10.83
CA PRO A 348 15.03 1.47 -9.71
C PRO A 348 15.92 2.69 -10.00
N THR A 349 16.98 2.53 -10.79
CA THR A 349 17.80 3.67 -11.29
C THR A 349 17.00 4.60 -12.21
N PHE A 350 16.10 4.06 -13.05
CA PHE A 350 15.17 4.85 -13.86
C PHE A 350 14.19 5.63 -12.98
N LEU A 351 13.64 5.01 -11.95
CA LEU A 351 12.71 5.67 -11.02
C LEU A 351 13.34 6.88 -10.34
N ARG A 352 14.57 6.75 -9.83
CA ARG A 352 15.33 7.88 -9.26
C ARG A 352 15.56 8.98 -10.28
N ALA A 353 16.10 8.63 -11.45
CA ALA A 353 16.36 9.60 -12.51
C ALA A 353 15.09 10.36 -12.89
N LEU A 354 13.95 9.67 -12.97
CA LEU A 354 12.65 10.27 -13.29
C LEU A 354 12.13 11.24 -12.21
N ILE A 355 12.36 10.93 -10.93
CA ILE A 355 11.98 11.79 -9.80
C ILE A 355 12.81 13.08 -9.79
N ASP A 356 14.11 12.94 -10.04
CA ASP A 356 15.07 14.05 -10.04
C ASP A 356 15.06 14.86 -11.35
N ALA A 357 14.50 14.31 -12.42
CA ALA A 357 14.47 14.94 -13.73
C ALA A 357 13.84 16.35 -13.68
N PRO A 358 14.55 17.38 -14.18
CA PRO A 358 14.02 18.73 -14.30
C PRO A 358 12.69 18.74 -15.07
N ARG A 359 11.73 19.51 -14.56
CA ARG A 359 10.38 19.62 -15.13
C ARG A 359 9.74 20.97 -14.80
N PRO A 360 8.89 21.51 -15.68
CA PRO A 360 8.16 22.75 -15.40
C PRO A 360 7.16 22.56 -14.25
N GLU A 361 6.77 23.63 -13.57
CA GLU A 361 5.80 23.57 -12.46
C GLU A 361 4.45 22.94 -12.87
N ARG A 362 4.04 23.19 -14.12
CA ARG A 362 2.85 22.59 -14.75
C ARG A 362 3.22 22.08 -16.14
N PRO A 363 2.56 21.03 -16.65
CA PRO A 363 2.79 20.58 -18.01
C PRO A 363 2.57 21.70 -19.03
N ASP A 364 3.56 21.94 -19.88
CA ASP A 364 3.51 22.87 -21.00
C ASP A 364 3.00 22.17 -22.27
N LYS A 365 2.93 22.90 -23.39
CA LYS A 365 2.46 22.36 -24.67
C LYS A 365 3.31 21.17 -25.15
N ALA A 366 4.62 21.23 -24.95
CA ALA A 366 5.54 20.17 -25.38
C ALA A 366 5.35 18.90 -24.55
N LEU A 367 5.13 19.03 -23.25
CA LEU A 367 4.86 17.90 -22.36
C LEU A 367 3.47 17.32 -22.61
N TYR A 368 2.43 18.13 -22.83
CA TYR A 368 1.10 17.61 -23.19
C TYR A 368 1.12 16.80 -24.49
N ARG A 369 1.93 17.20 -25.48
CA ARG A 369 2.11 16.41 -26.70
C ARG A 369 2.65 15.02 -26.39
N THR A 370 3.74 14.92 -25.62
CA THR A 370 4.31 13.63 -25.22
C THR A 370 3.35 12.82 -24.34
N ILE A 371 2.58 13.48 -23.45
CA ILE A 371 1.55 12.81 -22.64
C ILE A 371 0.47 12.19 -23.54
N GLY A 372 0.07 12.87 -24.63
CA GLY A 372 -0.84 12.32 -25.62
C GLY A 372 -0.29 11.05 -26.26
N GLU A 373 1.00 11.03 -26.61
CA GLU A 373 1.68 9.88 -27.23
C GLU A 373 1.65 8.61 -26.36
N ILE A 374 1.52 8.72 -25.03
CA ILE A 374 1.39 7.57 -24.11
C ILE A 374 0.24 6.66 -24.55
N PHE A 375 -0.92 7.25 -24.86
CA PHE A 375 -2.14 6.51 -25.15
C PHE A 375 -2.13 5.87 -26.54
N TYR A 376 -1.18 6.25 -27.40
CA TYR A 376 -0.96 5.60 -28.70
C TYR A 376 -0.05 4.38 -28.61
N GLN A 377 0.64 4.18 -27.48
CA GLN A 377 1.52 3.02 -27.31
C GLN A 377 0.69 1.76 -27.03
N PRO A 378 1.13 0.57 -27.50
CA PRO A 378 0.43 -0.68 -27.20
C PRO A 378 0.41 -0.98 -25.70
N TYR A 379 1.50 -0.66 -24.97
CA TYR A 379 1.64 -0.88 -23.53
C TYR A 379 1.71 0.44 -22.73
N ALA A 380 0.64 1.24 -22.80
CA ALA A 380 0.50 2.46 -22.01
C ALA A 380 0.49 2.18 -20.50
N TYR A 381 0.01 1.00 -20.09
CA TYR A 381 0.08 0.56 -18.70
C TYR A 381 1.50 0.61 -18.11
N SER A 382 2.53 0.18 -18.86
CA SER A 382 3.92 0.21 -18.38
C SER A 382 4.41 1.63 -18.06
N ILE A 383 3.97 2.62 -18.85
CA ILE A 383 4.31 4.03 -18.63
C ILE A 383 3.53 4.58 -17.43
N LEU A 384 2.21 4.38 -17.39
CA LEU A 384 1.34 4.91 -16.33
C LEU A 384 1.67 4.27 -14.97
N SER A 385 2.00 2.97 -14.94
CA SER A 385 2.44 2.28 -13.73
C SER A 385 3.79 2.79 -13.23
N THR A 386 4.74 3.08 -14.14
CA THR A 386 6.02 3.73 -13.79
C THR A 386 5.79 5.11 -13.17
N LEU A 387 4.93 5.93 -13.77
CA LEU A 387 4.57 7.25 -13.24
C LEU A 387 3.85 7.18 -11.90
N SER A 388 3.01 6.16 -11.69
CA SER A 388 2.36 5.87 -10.41
C SER A 388 3.38 5.49 -9.34
N TYR A 389 4.30 4.59 -9.67
CA TYR A 389 5.38 4.15 -8.78
C TYR A 389 6.27 5.31 -8.33
N ALA A 390 6.68 6.16 -9.28
CA ALA A 390 7.48 7.36 -9.03
C ALA A 390 6.69 8.50 -8.37
N ARG A 391 5.40 8.31 -8.06
CA ARG A 391 4.48 9.32 -7.49
C ARG A 391 4.31 10.59 -8.35
N LEU A 392 4.55 10.49 -9.65
CA LEU A 392 4.46 11.57 -10.63
C LEU A 392 3.12 11.60 -11.39
N LEU A 393 2.27 10.60 -11.23
CA LEU A 393 0.97 10.50 -11.91
C LEU A 393 0.08 11.75 -11.71
N ARG A 394 0.05 12.30 -10.49
CA ARG A 394 -0.68 13.54 -10.15
C ARG A 394 -0.19 14.80 -10.88
N TYR A 395 1.09 14.80 -11.27
CA TYR A 395 1.70 15.87 -12.04
C TYR A 395 1.47 15.66 -13.53
N THR A 396 1.73 14.45 -14.03
CA THR A 396 1.66 14.11 -15.46
C THR A 396 0.24 14.08 -16.00
N ILE A 397 -0.73 13.58 -15.20
CA ILE A 397 -2.14 13.52 -15.57
C ILE A 397 -2.97 14.33 -14.56
N PRO A 398 -3.00 15.68 -14.65
CA PRO A 398 -3.66 16.53 -13.66
C PRO A 398 -5.12 16.19 -13.29
N PRO A 399 -5.98 15.69 -14.21
CA PRO A 399 -7.34 15.25 -13.88
C PRO A 399 -7.43 14.29 -12.69
N ILE A 400 -6.46 13.38 -12.57
CA ILE A 400 -6.48 12.31 -11.56
C ILE A 400 -5.98 12.78 -10.18
N LYS A 401 -5.45 14.01 -10.07
CA LYS A 401 -4.81 14.55 -8.85
C LYS A 401 -5.63 14.36 -7.57
N LYS A 402 -6.97 14.47 -7.65
CA LYS A 402 -7.85 14.27 -6.48
C LYS A 402 -8.03 12.81 -6.09
N VAL A 403 -8.03 11.91 -7.08
CA VAL A 403 -8.31 10.48 -6.89
C VAL A 403 -7.04 9.63 -6.72
N VAL A 404 -5.84 10.19 -6.90
CA VAL A 404 -4.59 9.52 -6.48
C VAL A 404 -4.63 9.21 -4.99
N ASP A 405 -4.34 7.94 -4.66
CA ASP A 405 -4.39 7.38 -3.31
C ASP A 405 -5.79 7.46 -2.68
N LEU A 406 -6.86 7.73 -3.45
CA LEU A 406 -8.20 7.91 -2.92
C LEU A 406 -8.85 6.54 -2.66
N PRO A 407 -9.21 6.27 -1.40
CA PRO A 407 -9.91 5.05 -1.07
C PRO A 407 -11.36 4.99 -1.62
N GLN A 408 -11.83 3.79 -1.94
CA GLN A 408 -13.23 3.50 -2.29
C GLN A 408 -13.90 2.69 -1.18
N PHE A 409 -15.01 3.19 -0.63
CA PHE A 409 -15.74 2.56 0.48
C PHE A 409 -17.12 2.04 0.02
N ASP A 410 -17.14 1.32 -1.09
CA ASP A 410 -18.37 0.72 -1.65
C ASP A 410 -18.47 -0.79 -1.44
N GLY A 411 -17.49 -1.40 -0.76
CA GLY A 411 -17.54 -2.79 -0.29
C GLY A 411 -17.06 -3.84 -1.28
N TYR A 412 -16.79 -3.47 -2.54
CA TYR A 412 -16.31 -4.39 -3.57
C TYR A 412 -14.99 -3.96 -4.24
N HIS A 413 -14.58 -2.68 -4.14
CA HIS A 413 -13.26 -2.27 -4.62
C HIS A 413 -12.13 -2.66 -3.67
N GLN A 414 -11.18 -3.42 -4.19
CA GLN A 414 -9.98 -3.82 -3.46
C GLN A 414 -8.87 -2.75 -3.48
N TYR A 415 -8.94 -1.82 -4.43
CA TYR A 415 -7.85 -0.87 -4.72
C TYR A 415 -8.30 0.60 -4.68
N ALA A 416 -7.38 1.49 -4.33
CA ALA A 416 -7.56 2.93 -4.50
C ALA A 416 -7.86 3.27 -5.97
N VAL A 417 -8.59 4.36 -6.19
CA VAL A 417 -9.11 4.73 -7.53
C VAL A 417 -8.01 4.77 -8.59
N ASP A 418 -6.84 5.36 -8.31
CA ASP A 418 -5.75 5.42 -9.28
C ASP A 418 -5.16 4.05 -9.64
N ILE A 419 -5.09 3.14 -8.67
CA ILE A 419 -4.62 1.77 -8.91
C ILE A 419 -5.66 0.98 -9.69
N HIS A 420 -6.95 1.16 -9.37
CA HIS A 420 -8.05 0.60 -10.16
C HIS A 420 -7.99 1.08 -11.61
N SER A 421 -7.87 2.40 -11.88
CA SER A 421 -7.73 2.94 -13.23
C SER A 421 -6.54 2.34 -14.00
N LEU A 422 -5.40 2.12 -13.34
CA LEU A 422 -4.26 1.44 -13.96
C LEU A 422 -4.56 -0.01 -14.33
N ARG A 423 -5.26 -0.75 -13.45
CA ARG A 423 -5.68 -2.12 -13.73
C ARG A 423 -6.66 -2.19 -14.90
N CYS A 424 -7.61 -1.26 -15.00
CA CYS A 424 -8.53 -1.19 -16.13
C CYS A 424 -7.78 -1.01 -17.46
N VAL A 425 -6.76 -0.13 -17.49
CA VAL A 425 -5.90 0.01 -18.70
C VAL A 425 -5.13 -1.29 -18.98
N TYR A 426 -4.61 -1.97 -17.95
CA TYR A 426 -3.95 -3.27 -18.15
C TYR A 426 -4.88 -4.29 -18.80
N HIS A 427 -6.12 -4.43 -18.31
CA HIS A 427 -7.10 -5.37 -18.87
C HIS A 427 -7.63 -4.96 -20.24
N LEU A 428 -7.66 -3.66 -20.56
CA LEU A 428 -7.94 -3.18 -21.91
C LEU A 428 -6.81 -3.55 -22.90
N GLU A 429 -5.57 -3.60 -22.44
CA GLU A 429 -4.40 -3.98 -23.24
C GLU A 429 -4.20 -5.51 -23.34
N HIS A 430 -4.81 -6.28 -22.42
CA HIS A 430 -4.70 -7.74 -22.33
C HIS A 430 -6.10 -8.38 -22.28
N ILE A 431 -6.91 -8.15 -23.33
CA ILE A 431 -8.27 -8.69 -23.42
C ILE A 431 -8.18 -10.20 -23.64
N ALA A 432 -8.75 -10.99 -22.71
CA ALA A 432 -8.78 -12.44 -22.78
C ALA A 432 -10.03 -12.97 -23.52
N ASP A 433 -11.13 -12.21 -23.52
CA ASP A 433 -12.34 -12.59 -24.27
C ASP A 433 -12.18 -12.27 -25.75
N ALA A 434 -12.02 -13.31 -26.58
CA ALA A 434 -11.81 -13.20 -28.03
C ALA A 434 -12.90 -12.40 -28.75
N SER A 435 -14.14 -12.37 -28.26
CA SER A 435 -15.20 -11.59 -28.89
C SER A 435 -15.00 -10.08 -28.68
N ILE A 436 -14.56 -9.69 -27.48
CA ILE A 436 -14.27 -8.31 -27.11
C ILE A 436 -12.94 -7.86 -27.73
N GLU A 437 -11.96 -8.77 -27.82
CA GLU A 437 -10.69 -8.50 -28.48
C GLU A 437 -10.91 -8.12 -29.95
N ARG A 438 -11.75 -8.85 -30.69
CA ARG A 438 -12.10 -8.49 -32.08
C ARG A 438 -12.71 -7.10 -32.20
N LEU A 439 -13.61 -6.73 -31.28
CA LEU A 439 -14.20 -5.38 -31.25
C LEU A 439 -13.12 -4.32 -31.01
N TYR A 440 -12.21 -4.56 -30.06
CA TYR A 440 -11.10 -3.65 -29.79
C TYR A 440 -10.17 -3.54 -31.00
N GLN A 441 -9.83 -4.65 -31.66
CA GLN A 441 -8.93 -4.62 -32.82
C GLN A 441 -9.50 -3.87 -34.01
N ALA A 442 -10.82 -3.88 -34.19
CA ALA A 442 -11.51 -3.14 -35.26
C ALA A 442 -11.49 -1.61 -35.07
N LEU A 443 -11.14 -1.11 -33.87
CA LEU A 443 -11.01 0.33 -33.62
C LEU A 443 -9.78 0.91 -34.32
N SER A 444 -9.91 2.15 -34.81
CA SER A 444 -8.79 2.93 -35.35
C SER A 444 -7.74 3.23 -34.27
N LYS A 445 -6.55 3.66 -34.68
CA LYS A 445 -5.49 4.06 -33.73
C LYS A 445 -5.95 5.19 -32.80
N ASP A 446 -6.65 6.18 -33.32
CA ASP A 446 -7.16 7.31 -32.52
C ASP A 446 -8.31 6.88 -31.59
N GLU A 447 -9.16 5.97 -32.03
CA GLU A 447 -10.25 5.39 -31.22
C GLU A 447 -9.68 4.56 -30.06
N LYS A 448 -8.64 3.76 -30.29
CA LYS A 448 -7.92 3.01 -29.23
C LYS A 448 -7.26 3.96 -28.23
N ALA A 449 -6.60 5.03 -28.70
CA ALA A 449 -5.96 6.02 -27.83
C ALA A 449 -6.99 6.76 -26.97
N MET A 450 -8.11 7.18 -27.56
CA MET A 450 -9.22 7.78 -26.83
C MET A 450 -9.79 6.82 -25.78
N LEU A 451 -10.04 5.55 -26.15
CA LEU A 451 -10.60 4.56 -25.24
C LEU A 451 -9.65 4.25 -24.07
N LYS A 452 -8.32 4.21 -24.30
CA LYS A 452 -7.33 4.10 -23.22
C LYS A 452 -7.38 5.30 -22.27
N LEU A 453 -7.50 6.52 -22.79
CA LEU A 453 -7.62 7.72 -21.98
C LEU A 453 -8.93 7.73 -21.17
N VAL A 454 -10.05 7.37 -21.79
CA VAL A 454 -11.36 7.18 -21.12
C VAL A 454 -11.25 6.15 -20.02
N THR A 455 -10.69 4.97 -20.31
CA THR A 455 -10.52 3.89 -19.34
C THR A 455 -9.66 4.33 -18.16
N PHE A 456 -8.63 5.13 -18.40
CA PHE A 456 -7.81 5.68 -17.33
C PHE A 456 -8.52 6.77 -16.50
N LEU A 457 -9.45 7.53 -17.08
CA LEU A 457 -10.09 8.69 -16.46
C LEU A 457 -11.57 8.50 -16.08
N HIS A 458 -12.18 7.34 -16.32
CA HIS A 458 -13.62 7.11 -16.11
C HIS A 458 -14.08 7.50 -14.69
N ASP A 459 -13.23 7.24 -13.70
CA ASP A 459 -13.47 7.51 -12.29
C ASP A 459 -12.81 8.79 -11.75
N ALA A 460 -12.20 9.62 -12.60
CA ALA A 460 -11.48 10.84 -12.17
C ALA A 460 -12.38 11.87 -11.46
N GLY A 461 -13.70 11.74 -11.60
CA GLY A 461 -14.69 12.55 -10.90
C GLY A 461 -14.93 12.17 -9.43
N LYS A 462 -14.50 11.00 -8.96
CA LYS A 462 -14.72 10.53 -7.58
C LYS A 462 -14.09 11.46 -6.53
N GLY A 463 -14.65 11.46 -5.33
CA GLY A 463 -14.19 12.32 -4.22
C GLY A 463 -14.50 13.81 -4.40
N ARG A 464 -15.49 14.16 -5.23
CA ARG A 464 -15.97 15.53 -5.48
C ARG A 464 -17.44 15.68 -5.08
N LYS A 465 -17.88 16.92 -4.85
CA LYS A 465 -19.25 17.23 -4.37
C LYS A 465 -20.36 16.95 -5.40
N ARG A 466 -20.05 17.11 -6.70
CA ARG A 466 -21.00 16.84 -7.80
C ARG A 466 -20.84 15.38 -8.24
N ASP A 467 -21.88 14.86 -8.91
CA ASP A 467 -21.88 13.50 -9.46
C ASP A 467 -20.63 13.23 -10.30
N HIS A 468 -19.98 12.10 -10.01
CA HIS A 468 -18.66 11.79 -10.51
C HIS A 468 -18.64 11.51 -12.01
N HIS A 469 -19.75 11.03 -12.60
CA HIS A 469 -19.83 10.77 -14.03
C HIS A 469 -19.72 12.08 -14.82
N TYR A 470 -20.50 13.10 -14.44
CA TYR A 470 -20.45 14.41 -15.09
C TYR A 470 -19.13 15.13 -14.86
N VAL A 471 -18.59 15.05 -13.64
CA VAL A 471 -17.31 15.69 -13.34
C VAL A 471 -16.17 14.98 -14.08
N GLY A 472 -16.18 13.65 -14.15
CA GLY A 472 -15.23 12.85 -14.90
C GLY A 472 -15.23 13.24 -16.38
N ALA A 473 -16.41 13.30 -17.01
CA ALA A 473 -16.55 13.71 -18.41
C ALA A 473 -16.01 15.13 -18.67
N SER A 474 -16.31 16.08 -17.78
CA SER A 474 -15.79 17.45 -17.88
C SER A 474 -14.26 17.52 -17.74
N LEU A 475 -13.68 16.76 -16.82
CA LEU A 475 -12.23 16.70 -16.64
C LEU A 475 -11.54 16.07 -17.86
N PHE A 476 -12.13 15.00 -18.40
CA PHE A 476 -11.67 14.35 -19.61
C PHE A 476 -11.68 15.31 -20.79
N LYS A 477 -12.79 16.03 -21.04
CA LYS A 477 -12.91 17.02 -22.11
C LYS A 477 -11.75 18.01 -22.11
N ILE A 478 -11.55 18.69 -20.98
CA ILE A 478 -10.54 19.74 -20.82
C ILE A 478 -9.14 19.16 -21.05
N PHE A 479 -8.90 17.94 -20.58
CA PHE A 479 -7.60 17.30 -20.73
C PHE A 479 -7.37 16.82 -22.17
N ALA A 480 -8.33 16.15 -22.79
CA ALA A 480 -8.26 15.68 -24.17
C ALA A 480 -8.07 16.83 -25.17
N GLN A 481 -8.68 18.00 -24.92
CA GLN A 481 -8.41 19.23 -25.68
C GLN A 481 -6.93 19.65 -25.59
N LYS A 482 -6.32 19.61 -24.40
CA LYS A 482 -4.89 19.92 -24.23
C LYS A 482 -3.96 18.90 -24.88
N LEU A 483 -4.42 17.66 -25.05
CA LEU A 483 -3.73 16.61 -25.80
C LEU A 483 -3.94 16.71 -27.32
N ASN A 484 -4.68 17.71 -27.81
CA ASN A 484 -5.06 17.92 -29.22
C ASN A 484 -5.87 16.74 -29.81
N MET A 485 -6.72 16.11 -29.01
CA MET A 485 -7.63 15.06 -29.49
C MET A 485 -8.74 15.66 -30.38
N GLN A 486 -9.17 14.91 -31.40
CA GLN A 486 -10.22 15.37 -32.33
C GLN A 486 -11.57 15.59 -31.61
N PRO A 487 -12.34 16.63 -31.98
CA PRO A 487 -13.61 16.95 -31.32
C PRO A 487 -14.62 15.80 -31.25
N GLN A 488 -14.71 14.98 -32.30
CA GLN A 488 -15.64 13.84 -32.38
C GLN A 488 -15.27 12.75 -31.36
N LEU A 489 -13.98 12.52 -31.15
CA LEU A 489 -13.47 11.57 -30.14
C LEU A 489 -13.67 12.10 -28.72
N ILE A 490 -13.55 13.41 -28.53
CA ILE A 490 -13.83 14.06 -27.24
C ILE A 490 -15.31 13.87 -26.87
N GLU A 491 -16.23 14.11 -27.79
CA GLU A 491 -17.66 13.90 -27.56
C GLU A 491 -17.99 12.43 -27.24
N ALA A 492 -17.41 11.50 -28.00
CA ALA A 492 -17.55 10.06 -27.73
C ALA A 492 -17.02 9.70 -26.34
N GLY A 493 -15.83 10.17 -25.97
CA GLY A 493 -15.22 9.89 -24.67
C GLY A 493 -15.96 10.51 -23.49
N GLU A 494 -16.48 11.73 -23.63
CA GLU A 494 -17.38 12.35 -22.64
C GLU A 494 -18.59 11.46 -22.37
N ARG A 495 -19.21 10.95 -23.45
CA ARG A 495 -20.38 10.08 -23.36
C ARG A 495 -20.06 8.74 -22.71
N LEU A 496 -18.93 8.13 -23.06
CA LEU A 496 -18.48 6.88 -22.46
C LEU A 496 -18.24 7.04 -20.94
N ILE A 497 -17.56 8.10 -20.51
CA ILE A 497 -17.35 8.37 -19.08
C ILE A 497 -18.65 8.65 -18.36
N GLN A 498 -19.56 9.42 -18.97
CA GLN A 498 -20.85 9.74 -18.35
C GLN A 498 -21.69 8.48 -18.07
N TYR A 499 -21.55 7.43 -18.89
CA TYR A 499 -22.37 6.21 -18.80
C TYR A 499 -21.54 4.95 -18.53
N HIS A 500 -20.31 5.07 -18.01
CA HIS A 500 -19.38 3.92 -17.90
C HIS A 500 -19.92 2.77 -17.02
N THR A 501 -20.72 3.09 -15.98
CA THR A 501 -21.36 2.11 -15.10
C THR A 501 -22.69 1.57 -15.65
N LEU A 502 -23.23 2.14 -16.72
CA LEU A 502 -24.60 1.85 -17.17
C LEU A 502 -24.74 0.40 -17.64
N MET A 503 -23.80 -0.10 -18.43
CA MET A 503 -23.89 -1.44 -19.01
C MET A 503 -23.82 -2.54 -17.94
N SER A 504 -22.89 -2.43 -16.98
CA SER A 504 -22.78 -3.39 -15.87
C SER A 504 -24.01 -3.35 -14.97
N ASN A 505 -24.54 -2.17 -14.66
CA ASN A 505 -25.76 -2.01 -13.87
C ASN A 505 -26.98 -2.62 -14.55
N VAL A 506 -27.22 -2.32 -15.84
CA VAL A 506 -28.36 -2.87 -16.58
C VAL A 506 -28.23 -4.39 -16.73
N ALA A 507 -27.05 -4.87 -17.10
CA ALA A 507 -26.80 -6.31 -17.29
C ALA A 507 -27.09 -7.14 -16.03
N GLN A 508 -26.87 -6.59 -14.84
CA GLN A 508 -26.97 -7.32 -13.57
C GLN A 508 -28.28 -7.11 -12.82
N ARG A 509 -29.02 -6.03 -13.09
CA ARG A 509 -30.17 -5.61 -12.26
C ARG A 509 -31.49 -5.51 -13.00
N GLU A 510 -31.48 -5.56 -14.33
CA GLU A 510 -32.67 -5.34 -15.15
C GLU A 510 -33.02 -6.59 -15.98
N ASP A 511 -34.24 -6.63 -16.50
CA ASP A 511 -34.68 -7.66 -17.44
C ASP A 511 -34.12 -7.40 -18.85
N LEU A 512 -33.20 -8.27 -19.29
CA LEU A 512 -32.51 -8.15 -20.57
C LEU A 512 -33.35 -8.57 -21.78
N TYR A 513 -34.59 -9.00 -21.59
CA TYR A 513 -35.55 -9.31 -22.65
C TYR A 513 -36.63 -8.23 -22.81
N SER A 514 -36.67 -7.25 -21.90
CA SER A 514 -37.58 -6.12 -22.00
C SER A 514 -37.12 -5.14 -23.08
N GLU A 515 -37.91 -5.01 -24.17
CA GLU A 515 -37.62 -4.05 -25.24
C GLU A 515 -37.41 -2.65 -24.68
N LYS A 516 -38.26 -2.20 -23.74
CA LYS A 516 -38.15 -0.88 -23.11
C LYS A 516 -36.77 -0.66 -22.47
N ILE A 517 -36.22 -1.64 -21.76
CA ILE A 517 -34.91 -1.56 -21.12
C ILE A 517 -33.80 -1.52 -22.18
N ILE A 518 -33.88 -2.41 -23.18
CA ILE A 518 -32.89 -2.48 -24.27
C ILE A 518 -32.86 -1.15 -25.05
N PHE A 519 -34.01 -0.61 -25.45
CA PHE A 519 -34.13 0.69 -26.11
C PHE A 519 -33.61 1.82 -25.22
N GLY A 520 -33.96 1.81 -23.94
CA GLY A 520 -33.48 2.77 -22.95
C GLY A 520 -31.95 2.79 -22.87
N PHE A 521 -31.32 1.62 -22.77
CA PHE A 521 -29.86 1.49 -22.80
C PHE A 521 -29.26 1.91 -24.15
N ALA A 522 -29.73 1.36 -25.26
CA ALA A 522 -29.19 1.60 -26.61
C ALA A 522 -29.28 3.07 -27.04
N SER A 523 -30.32 3.80 -26.59
CA SER A 523 -30.47 5.24 -26.88
C SER A 523 -29.29 6.10 -26.38
N HIS A 524 -28.54 5.61 -25.38
CA HIS A 524 -27.34 6.28 -24.88
C HIS A 524 -26.11 6.04 -25.78
N PHE A 525 -26.14 5.05 -26.67
CA PHE A 525 -25.04 4.67 -27.56
C PHE A 525 -25.54 4.56 -29.02
N PRO A 526 -25.82 5.70 -29.69
CA PRO A 526 -26.57 5.73 -30.95
C PRO A 526 -25.82 5.17 -32.16
N SER A 527 -24.57 4.73 -32.00
CA SER A 527 -23.79 4.12 -33.07
C SER A 527 -23.22 2.79 -32.62
N LYS A 528 -23.08 1.85 -33.56
CA LYS A 528 -22.42 0.57 -33.31
C LYS A 528 -21.04 0.77 -32.65
N LYS A 529 -20.26 1.76 -33.12
CA LYS A 529 -18.95 2.07 -32.55
C LYS A 529 -19.01 2.46 -31.07
N LEU A 530 -19.95 3.31 -30.66
CA LEU A 530 -20.11 3.67 -29.24
C LEU A 530 -20.58 2.49 -28.39
N LEU A 531 -21.46 1.65 -28.93
CA LEU A 531 -21.90 0.42 -28.27
C LEU A 531 -20.75 -0.59 -28.10
N ASP A 532 -19.89 -0.74 -29.12
CA ASP A 532 -18.68 -1.56 -29.04
C ASP A 532 -17.74 -1.04 -27.94
N MET A 533 -17.50 0.28 -27.91
CA MET A 533 -16.60 0.91 -26.93
C MET A 533 -17.09 0.81 -25.49
N ILE A 534 -18.40 0.99 -25.23
CA ILE A 534 -18.92 0.84 -23.87
C ILE A 534 -18.82 -0.61 -23.39
N TYR A 535 -19.01 -1.59 -24.30
CA TYR A 535 -18.85 -3.00 -23.95
C TYR A 535 -17.40 -3.33 -23.59
N ILE A 536 -16.44 -2.86 -24.39
CA ILE A 536 -15.01 -3.01 -24.10
C ILE A 536 -14.64 -2.32 -22.78
N LEU A 537 -15.13 -1.09 -22.54
CA LEU A 537 -14.88 -0.35 -21.31
C LEU A 537 -15.42 -1.09 -20.08
N SER A 538 -16.66 -1.60 -20.13
CA SER A 538 -17.25 -2.35 -19.02
C SER A 538 -16.52 -3.66 -18.74
N TYR A 539 -16.00 -4.34 -19.77
CA TYR A 539 -15.10 -5.48 -19.58
C TYR A 539 -13.84 -5.10 -18.80
N ALA A 540 -13.16 -4.04 -19.24
CA ALA A 540 -11.92 -3.58 -18.63
C ALA A 540 -12.13 -3.12 -17.18
N ASP A 541 -13.21 -2.38 -16.92
CA ASP A 541 -13.63 -1.90 -15.61
C ASP A 541 -13.90 -3.05 -14.63
N MET A 542 -14.75 -4.00 -15.03
CA MET A 542 -15.10 -5.15 -14.19
C MET A 542 -13.88 -6.02 -13.82
N ASN A 543 -12.95 -6.26 -14.76
CA ASN A 543 -11.70 -6.96 -14.45
C ASN A 543 -10.75 -6.11 -13.55
N GLY A 544 -10.86 -4.79 -13.61
CA GLY A 544 -10.07 -3.85 -12.80
C GLY A 544 -10.45 -3.81 -11.32
N VAL A 545 -11.66 -4.23 -10.94
CA VAL A 545 -12.17 -4.20 -9.56
C VAL A 545 -11.51 -5.28 -8.67
N GLY A 546 -11.45 -6.52 -9.15
CA GLY A 546 -10.94 -7.68 -8.38
C GLY A 546 -11.11 -9.00 -9.14
N SER A 547 -10.53 -10.08 -8.61
CA SER A 547 -10.84 -11.43 -9.11
C SER A 547 -12.33 -11.71 -8.92
N ASP A 548 -12.95 -12.42 -9.86
CA ASP A 548 -14.33 -12.93 -9.79
C ASP A 548 -15.47 -11.95 -10.15
N ILE A 549 -15.20 -10.65 -10.35
CA ILE A 549 -16.23 -9.70 -10.79
C ILE A 549 -16.62 -9.93 -12.26
N TYR A 550 -15.64 -10.09 -13.16
CA TYR A 550 -15.88 -10.54 -14.52
C TYR A 550 -15.67 -12.06 -14.60
N ASN A 551 -16.76 -12.82 -14.71
CA ASN A 551 -16.78 -14.26 -14.78
C ASN A 551 -17.69 -14.75 -15.93
N SER A 552 -17.83 -16.06 -16.10
CA SER A 552 -18.64 -16.64 -17.18
C SER A 552 -20.11 -16.19 -17.16
N PHE A 553 -20.67 -16.00 -15.97
CA PHE A 553 -22.04 -15.52 -15.79
C PHE A 553 -22.18 -14.05 -16.17
N SER A 554 -21.36 -13.16 -15.63
CA SER A 554 -21.41 -11.73 -15.97
C SER A 554 -21.08 -11.48 -17.45
N ALA A 555 -20.15 -12.24 -18.03
CA ALA A 555 -19.82 -12.19 -19.44
C ALA A 555 -21.05 -12.50 -20.32
N LYS A 556 -21.85 -13.51 -19.95
CA LYS A 556 -23.08 -13.87 -20.65
C LYS A 556 -24.12 -12.75 -20.59
N LEU A 557 -24.30 -12.14 -19.43
CA LEU A 557 -25.24 -11.02 -19.26
C LEU A 557 -24.86 -9.81 -20.13
N LEU A 558 -23.60 -9.38 -20.06
CA LEU A 558 -23.10 -8.28 -20.89
C LEU A 558 -23.23 -8.58 -22.38
N ARG A 559 -22.89 -9.79 -22.81
CA ARG A 559 -23.00 -10.22 -24.20
C ARG A 559 -24.45 -10.24 -24.69
N THR A 560 -25.39 -10.65 -23.84
CA THR A 560 -26.83 -10.66 -24.14
C THR A 560 -27.34 -9.24 -24.34
N LEU A 561 -27.06 -8.34 -23.39
CA LEU A 561 -27.41 -6.92 -23.50
C LEU A 561 -26.82 -6.28 -24.76
N TYR A 562 -25.54 -6.55 -25.05
CA TYR A 562 -24.87 -6.04 -26.26
C TYR A 562 -25.57 -6.49 -27.55
N LYS A 563 -25.87 -7.79 -27.68
CA LYS A 563 -26.53 -8.36 -28.88
C LYS A 563 -27.91 -7.76 -29.11
N HIS A 564 -28.76 -7.74 -28.07
CA HIS A 564 -30.11 -7.18 -28.19
C HIS A 564 -30.05 -5.67 -28.52
N SER A 565 -29.10 -4.95 -27.92
CA SER A 565 -28.89 -3.52 -28.22
C SER A 565 -28.44 -3.29 -29.66
N LEU A 566 -27.62 -4.19 -30.21
CA LEU A 566 -27.14 -4.12 -31.59
C LEU A 566 -28.27 -4.36 -32.60
N GLU A 567 -29.17 -5.31 -32.32
CA GLU A 567 -30.35 -5.57 -33.14
C GLU A 567 -31.29 -4.36 -33.20
N VAL A 568 -31.48 -3.71 -32.05
CA VAL A 568 -32.31 -2.50 -31.94
C VAL A 568 -31.68 -1.29 -32.63
N LEU A 569 -30.34 -1.16 -32.60
CA LEU A 569 -29.62 -0.11 -33.33
C LEU A 569 -29.84 -0.15 -34.86
N GLY A 570 -30.19 -1.32 -35.41
CA GLY A 570 -30.56 -1.47 -36.81
C GLY A 570 -31.96 -0.93 -37.16
N ARG A 571 -32.80 -0.59 -36.17
CA ARG A 571 -34.18 -0.09 -36.33
C ARG A 571 -34.24 1.42 -36.02
N THR A 572 -33.67 2.24 -36.90
CA THR A 572 -33.42 3.69 -36.72
C THR A 572 -34.62 4.54 -36.28
N ALA A 573 -35.85 4.20 -36.70
CA ALA A 573 -37.04 4.99 -36.40
C ALA A 573 -37.47 4.97 -34.92
N MET A 574 -37.25 3.87 -34.19
CA MET A 574 -37.69 3.73 -32.80
C MET A 574 -36.67 4.25 -31.76
N LEU A 575 -35.39 4.33 -32.13
CA LEU A 575 -34.33 4.89 -31.29
C LEU A 575 -34.51 6.39 -31.06
N ASP A 576 -34.94 7.11 -32.10
CA ASP A 576 -35.20 8.55 -32.01
C ASP A 576 -36.36 8.87 -31.07
N GLU A 577 -37.41 8.05 -31.06
CA GLU A 577 -38.50 8.18 -30.08
C GLU A 577 -38.04 7.87 -28.65
N ALA A 578 -37.29 6.79 -28.45
CA ALA A 578 -36.76 6.42 -27.12
C ALA A 578 -35.79 7.49 -26.58
N ALA A 579 -34.89 8.00 -27.41
CA ALA A 579 -33.97 9.09 -27.05
C ALA A 579 -34.70 10.40 -26.73
N LYS A 580 -35.75 10.74 -27.51
CA LYS A 580 -36.64 11.88 -27.21
C LYS A 580 -37.38 11.69 -25.89
N ARG A 581 -37.84 10.47 -25.59
CA ARG A 581 -38.55 10.13 -24.35
C ARG A 581 -37.63 10.23 -23.13
N ALA A 582 -36.41 9.68 -23.21
CA ALA A 582 -35.41 9.79 -22.14
C ALA A 582 -34.98 11.24 -21.85
N LYS A 583 -34.79 12.06 -22.90
CA LYS A 583 -34.55 13.51 -22.74
C LYS A 583 -35.74 14.22 -22.09
N LYS A 584 -36.97 13.92 -22.51
CA LYS A 584 -38.19 14.47 -21.89
C LYS A 584 -38.32 14.05 -20.42
N GLU A 585 -38.06 12.78 -20.08
CA GLU A 585 -38.11 12.30 -18.69
C GLU A 585 -37.04 12.98 -17.82
N GLN A 586 -35.79 13.13 -18.30
CA GLN A 586 -34.77 13.87 -17.57
C GLN A 586 -35.11 15.35 -17.40
N ALA A 587 -35.72 15.98 -18.42
CA ALA A 587 -36.21 17.35 -18.32
C ALA A 587 -37.35 17.49 -17.31
N LEU A 588 -38.32 16.56 -17.32
CA LEU A 588 -39.41 16.50 -16.35
C LEU A 588 -38.90 16.33 -14.91
N LYS A 589 -37.94 15.42 -14.70
CA LYS A 589 -37.28 15.21 -13.39
C LYS A 589 -36.55 16.46 -12.86
N ARG A 590 -36.25 17.43 -13.72
CA ARG A 590 -35.62 18.71 -13.35
C ARG A 590 -36.64 19.84 -13.16
N HIS A 591 -37.91 19.64 -13.54
CA HIS A 591 -38.96 20.65 -13.43
C HIS A 591 -39.32 20.92 -11.96
N PRO A 592 -39.51 22.19 -11.54
CA PRO A 592 -39.81 22.54 -10.15
C PRO A 592 -41.06 21.84 -9.60
N GLU A 593 -42.11 21.75 -10.42
CA GLU A 593 -43.38 21.12 -10.07
C GLU A 593 -43.25 19.61 -9.88
N PHE A 594 -42.43 18.93 -10.71
CA PHE A 594 -42.18 17.49 -10.56
C PHE A 594 -41.40 17.19 -9.27
N LYS A 595 -40.46 18.05 -8.89
CA LYS A 595 -39.73 17.94 -7.61
C LYS A 595 -40.62 18.19 -6.39
N ALA A 596 -41.73 18.92 -6.55
CA ALA A 596 -42.70 19.19 -5.50
C ALA A 596 -43.67 18.00 -5.26
N LEU A 597 -43.75 17.03 -6.19
CA LEU A 597 -44.59 15.83 -6.04
C LEU A 597 -44.05 14.87 -4.96
N LYS A 598 -44.95 14.12 -4.30
CA LYS A 598 -44.55 13.06 -3.36
C LYS A 598 -43.84 11.92 -4.12
N ARG A 599 -42.89 11.23 -3.49
CA ARG A 599 -42.11 10.12 -4.09
C ARG A 599 -42.98 9.04 -4.76
N SER A 600 -44.14 8.72 -4.19
CA SER A 600 -45.08 7.76 -4.76
C SER A 600 -45.73 8.24 -6.07
N GLN A 601 -45.81 9.55 -6.29
CA GLN A 601 -46.34 10.18 -7.49
C GLN A 601 -45.25 10.42 -8.54
N GLN A 602 -43.98 10.54 -8.13
CA GLN A 602 -42.84 10.62 -9.06
C GLN A 602 -42.51 9.28 -9.74
N ASN A 603 -43.00 8.17 -9.18
CA ASN A 603 -42.82 6.81 -9.70
C ASN A 603 -43.98 6.35 -10.60
N LYS A 604 -45.03 7.16 -10.75
CA LYS A 604 -46.11 7.00 -11.72
C LYS A 604 -45.85 7.91 -12.91
#